data_AF-A0A3S9ZBZ7-F1
#
_entry.id   AF-A0A3S9ZBZ7-F1
#
_cell.length_a   1.000
_cell.length_b   1.000
_cell.length_c   1.000
_cell.angle_alpha   90.00
_cell.angle_beta   90.00
_cell.angle_gamma   90.00
#
_symmetry.space_group_name_H-M   'P 1'
#
loop_
_entity.id
_entity.type
_entity.pdbx_description
1 polymer ?
#
loop_
_entity_poly.entity_id
_entity_poly.type
_entity_poly.pdbx_seq_one_letter_code
_entity_poly.pdbx_strand_id
1 'polypeptide(L)'
;MNHRSVSAAALVTSAAALLALGCGTAGASPAGAAHVRAAAADSGARTGDAARTTWKPCALPTGYRHFFELKSAKKVHGDTVVRVVPEKCVVNTENDEDVDYTPTGPATSLVVASSASVKVLDGTRTVKVSPAWLTNHTLDNTPHFVYRTGAGNRVTAMREIYHP
;
A
#
# COMPACT_ATOMS: atom_id res chain seq x y z
N MET A 1 12.54 -65.21 -10.26
CA MET A 1 13.67 -65.69 -9.42
C MET A 1 14.59 -64.50 -9.22
N ASN A 2 14.38 -63.72 -8.15
CA ASN A 2 15.17 -63.70 -6.90
C ASN A 2 16.59 -63.12 -7.15
N HIS A 3 17.10 -62.08 -6.47
CA HIS A 3 17.08 -61.79 -5.02
C HIS A 3 17.27 -60.29 -4.68
N ARG A 4 16.88 -59.96 -3.44
CA ARG A 4 16.99 -58.70 -2.68
C ARG A 4 18.40 -58.48 -2.08
N SER A 5 18.72 -57.24 -1.68
CA SER A 5 19.50 -56.80 -0.47
C SER A 5 19.42 -55.25 -0.41
N VAL A 6 18.84 -54.52 0.56
CA VAL A 6 18.98 -54.31 2.03
C VAL A 6 19.93 -53.14 2.43
N SER A 7 19.32 -52.11 3.04
CA SER A 7 19.74 -51.13 4.09
C SER A 7 20.87 -50.10 3.92
N ALA A 8 20.56 -48.83 4.23
CA ALA A 8 21.14 -48.07 5.36
C ALA A 8 20.34 -46.78 5.65
N ALA A 9 20.09 -46.53 6.94
CA ALA A 9 19.45 -45.34 7.47
C ALA A 9 20.48 -44.29 7.91
N ALA A 10 20.10 -43.01 7.91
CA ALA A 10 20.76 -41.98 8.72
C ALA A 10 19.69 -41.02 9.27
N LEU A 11 19.53 -41.04 10.59
CA LEU A 11 18.79 -40.08 11.39
C LEU A 11 19.61 -38.80 11.51
N VAL A 12 18.96 -37.63 11.36
CA VAL A 12 19.50 -36.36 11.85
C VAL A 12 18.48 -35.75 12.80
N THR A 13 18.76 -35.86 14.09
CA THR A 13 18.07 -35.17 15.18
C THR A 13 18.87 -33.93 15.54
N SER A 14 18.27 -32.74 15.43
CA SER A 14 18.81 -31.51 16.03
C SER A 14 17.83 -30.99 17.07
N ALA A 15 18.28 -31.02 18.32
CA ALA A 15 17.67 -30.39 19.47
C ALA A 15 18.10 -28.93 19.57
N ALA A 16 17.19 -28.04 19.95
CA ALA A 16 17.53 -26.75 20.54
C ALA A 16 16.56 -26.49 21.70
N ALA A 17 17.15 -26.18 22.86
CA ALA A 17 16.56 -26.21 24.17
C ALA A 17 15.67 -24.99 24.48
N LEU A 18 14.59 -25.25 25.21
CA LEU A 18 13.79 -24.27 25.92
C LEU A 18 14.47 -23.91 27.25
N LEU A 19 14.77 -22.63 27.46
CA LEU A 19 14.96 -22.05 28.80
C LEU A 19 14.30 -20.67 28.83
N ALA A 20 13.16 -20.58 29.52
CA ALA A 20 12.57 -19.32 29.96
C ALA A 20 12.43 -19.39 31.49
N LEU A 21 13.26 -18.63 32.19
CA LEU A 21 13.21 -18.40 33.63
C LEU A 21 13.24 -16.90 33.86
N GLY A 22 12.34 -16.40 34.69
CA GLY A 22 12.43 -15.07 35.27
C GLY A 22 11.10 -14.32 35.36
N CYS A 23 10.25 -14.69 36.33
CA CYS A 23 9.29 -13.76 36.91
C CYS A 23 10.04 -12.79 37.84
N GLY A 24 9.71 -11.50 37.78
CA GLY A 24 10.16 -10.49 38.73
C GLY A 24 9.35 -9.20 38.57
N THR A 25 8.53 -8.90 39.57
CA THR A 25 7.66 -7.71 39.66
C THR A 25 8.33 -6.52 40.35
N ALA A 26 7.88 -5.32 39.96
CA ALA A 26 7.87 -4.03 40.67
C ALA A 26 9.14 -3.17 40.68
N GLY A 27 8.97 -1.90 40.26
CA GLY A 27 9.92 -0.80 40.44
C GLY A 27 9.46 0.49 39.74
N ALA A 28 9.20 1.52 40.53
CA ALA A 28 8.58 2.82 40.21
C ALA A 28 9.19 3.66 39.04
N SER A 29 8.35 4.52 38.45
CA SER A 29 8.68 5.72 37.66
C SER A 29 9.44 6.77 38.51
N PRO A 30 10.19 7.76 37.93
CA PRO A 30 9.59 8.86 37.16
C PRO A 30 10.41 9.45 35.98
N ALA A 31 9.64 10.13 35.10
CA ALA A 31 9.93 11.34 34.32
C ALA A 31 11.05 11.34 33.25
N GLY A 32 10.64 11.52 31.99
CA GLY A 32 11.48 11.97 30.89
C GLY A 32 10.73 11.90 29.55
N ALA A 33 10.25 13.04 29.07
CA ALA A 33 9.27 13.19 28.01
C ALA A 33 9.70 12.67 26.62
N ALA A 34 8.82 11.90 25.97
CA ALA A 34 8.58 11.95 24.52
C ALA A 34 7.22 11.30 24.24
N HIS A 35 6.24 12.12 23.85
CA HIS A 35 4.89 11.66 23.53
C HIS A 35 4.87 10.75 22.29
N VAL A 36 4.92 9.44 22.52
CA VAL A 36 4.47 8.43 21.54
C VAL A 36 2.95 8.39 21.63
N ARG A 37 2.25 9.06 20.71
CA ARG A 37 0.81 8.81 20.53
C ARG A 37 0.64 7.57 19.66
N ALA A 38 0.33 6.48 20.34
CA ALA A 38 -0.23 5.27 19.77
C ALA A 38 -1.51 5.62 18.97
N ALA A 39 -1.60 5.08 17.75
CA ALA A 39 -2.78 5.16 16.92
C ALA A 39 -3.92 4.34 17.57
N ALA A 40 -4.89 5.05 18.13
CA ALA A 40 -6.19 4.48 18.46
C ALA A 40 -7.14 4.81 17.31
N ALA A 41 -7.73 3.77 16.73
CA ALA A 41 -8.85 3.86 15.82
C ALA A 41 -10.00 4.60 16.51
N ASP A 42 -10.44 5.72 15.94
CA ASP A 42 -11.73 6.29 16.30
C ASP A 42 -12.39 6.90 15.06
N SER A 43 -13.54 6.31 14.71
CA SER A 43 -14.50 6.90 13.79
C SER A 43 -15.35 7.88 14.61
N GLY A 44 -14.73 8.96 15.05
CA GLY A 44 -15.35 9.99 15.87
C GLY A 44 -15.88 11.14 15.01
N ALA A 45 -17.20 11.20 14.85
CA ALA A 45 -17.90 12.42 14.45
C ALA A 45 -17.51 13.56 15.41
N ARG A 46 -16.83 14.60 14.90
CA ARG A 46 -16.53 15.80 15.68
C ARG A 46 -17.77 16.69 15.71
N THR A 47 -18.54 16.59 16.78
CA THR A 47 -19.44 17.66 17.23
C THR A 47 -18.63 18.66 18.04
N GLY A 48 -18.44 19.86 17.50
CA GLY A 48 -17.77 20.97 18.17
C GLY A 48 -17.36 22.06 17.18
N ASP A 49 -18.20 23.08 17.10
CA ASP A 49 -18.00 24.38 16.45
C ASP A 49 -17.97 24.44 14.92
N ALA A 50 -18.90 25.23 14.39
CA ALA A 50 -19.11 25.52 12.99
C ALA A 50 -17.94 26.33 12.38
N ALA A 51 -16.82 25.66 12.13
CA ALA A 51 -15.94 26.03 11.04
C ALA A 51 -16.47 25.32 9.80
N ARG A 52 -16.75 26.08 8.73
CA ARG A 52 -16.90 25.54 7.37
C ARG A 52 -15.88 24.43 7.21
N THR A 53 -16.30 23.18 7.01
CA THR A 53 -15.36 22.12 6.67
C THR A 53 -14.85 22.44 5.28
N THR A 54 -13.74 23.18 5.21
CA THR A 54 -13.05 23.56 3.98
C THR A 54 -12.42 22.35 3.30
N TRP A 55 -12.79 21.13 3.66
CA TRP A 55 -12.20 19.90 3.14
C TRP A 55 -13.32 19.03 2.58
N LYS A 56 -13.12 18.50 1.39
CA LYS A 56 -14.05 17.57 0.74
C LYS A 56 -13.31 16.35 0.20
N PRO A 57 -13.97 15.20 0.04
CA PRO A 57 -13.38 14.06 -0.65
C PRO A 57 -12.94 14.43 -2.07
N CYS A 58 -11.78 13.93 -2.48
CA CYS A 58 -11.33 14.07 -3.87
C CYS A 58 -12.29 13.35 -4.83
N ALA A 59 -12.53 13.96 -5.98
CA ALA A 59 -13.40 13.40 -7.00
C ALA A 59 -12.72 12.22 -7.73
N LEU A 60 -13.39 11.07 -7.78
CA LEU A 60 -12.98 9.97 -8.63
C LEU A 60 -13.49 10.20 -10.06
N PRO A 61 -12.63 10.13 -11.09
CA PRO A 61 -13.08 10.17 -12.47
C PRO A 61 -14.05 9.02 -12.78
N THR A 62 -14.98 9.24 -13.71
CA THR A 62 -15.97 8.23 -14.10
C THR A 62 -15.30 6.89 -14.43
N GLY A 63 -15.78 5.82 -13.78
CA GLY A 63 -15.28 4.46 -13.99
C GLY A 63 -14.06 4.07 -13.14
N TYR A 64 -13.46 5.00 -12.40
CA TYR A 64 -12.48 4.73 -11.35
C TYR A 64 -13.18 4.51 -10.01
N ARG A 65 -12.52 3.82 -9.07
CA ARG A 65 -13.16 3.36 -7.83
C ARG A 65 -12.37 3.65 -6.57
N HIS A 66 -11.05 3.80 -6.67
CA HIS A 66 -10.17 3.83 -5.51
C HIS A 66 -8.94 4.71 -5.78
N PHE A 67 -8.29 5.12 -4.69
CA PHE A 67 -6.99 5.78 -4.68
C PHE A 67 -5.92 4.83 -4.13
N PHE A 68 -4.69 4.97 -4.62
CA PHE A 68 -3.53 4.40 -3.97
C PHE A 68 -2.27 5.24 -4.18
N GLU A 69 -1.29 5.03 -3.32
CA GLU A 69 0.10 5.36 -3.55
C GLU A 69 0.82 4.17 -4.20
N LEU A 70 1.53 4.41 -5.30
CA LEU A 70 2.40 3.44 -5.93
C LEU A 70 3.77 3.43 -5.24
N LYS A 71 4.07 2.38 -4.48
CA LYS A 71 5.36 2.21 -3.80
C LYS A 71 6.45 1.68 -4.72
N SER A 72 6.09 0.75 -5.61
CA SER A 72 7.02 0.20 -6.61
C SER A 72 6.28 -0.62 -7.66
N ALA A 73 6.97 -0.90 -8.76
CA ALA A 73 6.53 -1.86 -9.77
C ALA A 73 7.68 -2.81 -10.14
N LYS A 74 7.37 -4.08 -10.40
CA LYS A 74 8.35 -5.09 -10.82
C LYS A 74 7.74 -6.10 -11.76
N LYS A 75 8.59 -6.78 -12.54
CA LYS A 75 8.18 -7.97 -13.30
C LYS A 75 8.26 -9.23 -12.44
N VAL A 76 7.21 -10.04 -12.46
CA VAL A 76 7.13 -11.33 -11.76
C VAL A 76 6.51 -12.34 -12.72
N HIS A 77 7.25 -13.37 -13.11
CA HIS A 77 6.78 -14.41 -14.05
C HIS A 77 6.14 -13.85 -15.33
N GLY A 78 6.67 -12.75 -15.86
CA GLY A 78 6.15 -12.07 -17.07
C GLY A 78 5.04 -11.05 -16.80
N ASP A 79 4.40 -11.06 -15.63
CA ASP A 79 3.40 -10.08 -15.25
C ASP A 79 4.03 -8.81 -14.64
N THR A 80 3.36 -7.67 -14.85
CA THR A 80 3.66 -6.43 -14.10
C THR A 80 2.92 -6.48 -12.76
N VAL A 81 3.66 -6.40 -11.66
CA VAL A 81 3.12 -6.35 -10.31
C VAL A 81 3.49 -5.03 -9.66
N VAL A 82 2.49 -4.30 -9.18
CA VAL A 82 2.65 -3.06 -8.44
C VAL A 82 2.46 -3.30 -6.95
N ARG A 83 3.33 -2.71 -6.12
CA ARG A 83 3.13 -2.63 -4.68
C ARG A 83 2.49 -1.28 -4.38
N VAL A 84 1.32 -1.29 -3.76
CA VAL A 84 0.49 -0.10 -3.55
C VAL A 84 0.03 0.02 -2.12
N VAL A 85 -0.19 1.24 -1.63
CA VAL A 85 -0.89 1.53 -0.37
C VAL A 85 -2.27 2.10 -0.71
N PRO A 86 -3.38 1.48 -0.30
CA PRO A 86 -4.71 2.03 -0.57
C PRO A 86 -4.95 3.29 0.26
N GLU A 87 -5.55 4.32 -0.33
CA GLU A 87 -5.68 5.64 0.28
C GLU A 87 -7.11 6.21 0.22
N LYS A 88 -7.38 7.16 1.10
CA LYS A 88 -8.42 8.18 0.95
C LYS A 88 -7.75 9.50 0.58
N CYS A 89 -8.44 10.30 -0.22
CA CYS A 89 -7.99 11.63 -0.62
C CYS A 89 -9.03 12.65 -0.22
N VAL A 90 -8.58 13.73 0.42
CA VAL A 90 -9.38 14.94 0.67
C VAL A 90 -8.62 16.15 0.14
N VAL A 91 -9.36 17.13 -0.38
CA VAL A 91 -8.80 18.37 -0.93
C VAL A 91 -9.46 19.55 -0.25
N ASN A 92 -8.66 20.59 -0.02
CA ASN A 92 -9.12 21.84 0.53
C ASN A 92 -9.98 22.59 -0.52
N THR A 93 -11.15 23.09 -0.13
CA THR A 93 -12.09 23.77 -1.01
C THR A 93 -11.70 25.22 -1.30
N GLU A 94 -10.76 25.78 -0.53
CA GLU A 94 -10.18 27.11 -0.71
C GLU A 94 -8.83 27.07 -1.44
N ASN A 95 -8.15 25.92 -1.48
CA ASN A 95 -6.90 25.70 -2.22
C ASN A 95 -6.84 24.26 -2.77
N ASP A 96 -6.95 24.07 -4.09
CA ASP A 96 -6.97 22.73 -4.69
C ASP A 96 -5.61 22.05 -4.82
N GLU A 97 -4.53 22.78 -4.50
CA GLU A 97 -3.17 22.27 -4.32
C GLU A 97 -2.99 21.64 -2.91
N ASP A 98 -3.83 22.02 -1.94
CA ASP A 98 -3.77 21.53 -0.56
C ASP A 98 -4.60 20.24 -0.39
N VAL A 99 -3.90 19.11 -0.41
CA VAL A 99 -4.48 17.77 -0.53
C VAL A 99 -3.85 16.85 0.52
N ASP A 100 -4.70 16.06 1.17
CA ASP A 100 -4.27 15.04 2.12
C ASP A 100 -4.61 13.63 1.60
N TYR A 101 -3.59 12.78 1.57
CA TYR A 101 -3.67 11.37 1.24
C TYR A 101 -3.45 10.54 2.52
N THR A 102 -4.53 9.92 3.00
CA THR A 102 -4.48 9.09 4.20
C THR A 102 -4.49 7.60 3.83
N PRO A 103 -3.45 6.83 4.17
CA PRO A 103 -3.48 5.37 4.05
C PRO A 103 -4.66 4.74 4.79
N THR A 104 -5.35 3.83 4.11
CA THR A 104 -6.50 3.10 4.68
C THR A 104 -6.20 1.67 5.05
N GLY A 105 -5.00 1.19 4.74
CA GLY A 105 -4.58 -0.17 5.01
C GLY A 105 -3.10 -0.40 4.70
N PRO A 106 -2.61 -1.62 4.93
CA PRO A 106 -1.23 -1.97 4.63
C PRO A 106 -0.96 -1.99 3.13
N ALA A 107 0.31 -1.91 2.78
CA ALA A 107 0.74 -2.07 1.40
C ALA A 107 0.42 -3.49 0.88
N THR A 108 -0.14 -3.58 -0.32
CA THR A 108 -0.50 -4.84 -0.99
C THR A 108 0.10 -4.90 -2.39
N SER A 109 0.21 -6.10 -2.95
CA SER A 109 0.69 -6.30 -4.32
C SER A 109 -0.48 -6.61 -5.23
N LEU A 110 -0.61 -5.86 -6.33
CA LEU A 110 -1.64 -6.05 -7.33
C LEU A 110 -1.01 -6.38 -8.68
N VAL A 111 -1.61 -7.33 -9.39
CA VAL A 111 -1.22 -7.62 -10.76
C VAL A 111 -1.91 -6.62 -11.69
N VAL A 112 -1.14 -5.99 -12.57
CA VAL A 112 -1.66 -5.13 -13.62
C VAL A 112 -1.98 -5.98 -14.84
N ALA A 113 -3.20 -5.90 -15.36
CA ALA A 113 -3.55 -6.57 -16.59
C ALA A 113 -2.66 -6.06 -17.74
N SER A 114 -2.18 -6.94 -18.62
CA SER A 114 -1.34 -6.55 -19.75
C SER A 114 -2.03 -5.54 -20.69
N SER A 115 -3.35 -5.60 -20.78
CA SER A 115 -4.21 -4.68 -21.53
C SER A 115 -4.66 -3.44 -20.74
N ALA A 116 -4.16 -3.24 -19.51
CA ALA A 116 -4.59 -2.14 -18.67
C ALA A 116 -4.28 -0.79 -19.30
N SER A 117 -5.19 0.17 -19.14
CA SER A 117 -4.91 1.56 -19.48
C SER A 117 -4.12 2.22 -18.35
N VAL A 118 -2.82 2.37 -18.52
CA VAL A 118 -1.95 3.10 -17.60
C VAL A 118 -1.69 4.50 -18.12
N LYS A 119 -1.97 5.50 -17.29
CA LYS A 119 -1.74 6.91 -17.59
C LYS A 119 -0.87 7.52 -16.49
N VAL A 120 0.21 8.18 -16.88
CA VAL A 120 1.17 8.85 -15.96
C VAL A 120 1.31 10.31 -16.36
N LEU A 121 1.90 11.12 -15.50
CA LEU A 121 2.18 12.52 -15.75
C LEU A 121 3.57 12.71 -16.36
N ASP A 122 3.66 13.60 -17.34
CA ASP A 122 4.88 14.13 -17.94
C ASP A 122 4.78 15.66 -17.86
N GLY A 123 5.46 16.25 -16.87
CA GLY A 123 5.14 17.58 -16.36
C GLY A 123 3.66 17.65 -15.93
N THR A 124 2.89 18.54 -16.55
CA THR A 124 1.44 18.69 -16.30
C THR A 124 0.56 17.89 -17.27
N ARG A 125 1.16 17.15 -18.21
CA ARG A 125 0.43 16.40 -19.25
C ARG A 125 0.24 14.95 -18.84
N THR A 126 -0.92 14.38 -19.17
CA THR A 126 -1.15 12.94 -19.00
C THR A 126 -0.76 12.18 -20.26
N VAL A 127 0.17 11.22 -20.15
CA VAL A 127 0.59 10.32 -21.24
C VAL A 127 0.16 8.88 -20.97
N LYS A 128 -0.12 8.12 -22.03
CA LYS A 128 -0.48 6.70 -21.93
C LYS A 128 0.78 5.84 -22.08
N VAL A 129 0.98 4.92 -21.15
CA VAL A 129 2.12 3.99 -21.13
C VAL A 129 1.65 2.55 -21.05
N SER A 130 2.56 1.61 -21.33
CA SER A 130 2.28 0.19 -21.08
C SER A 130 2.44 -0.15 -19.59
N PRO A 131 1.80 -1.21 -19.07
CA PRO A 131 2.05 -1.66 -17.70
C PRO A 131 3.53 -1.93 -17.41
N ALA A 132 4.24 -2.55 -18.36
CA ALA A 132 5.66 -2.87 -18.20
C ALA A 132 6.57 -1.62 -18.14
N TRP A 133 6.09 -0.46 -18.61
CA TRP A 133 6.83 0.79 -18.49
C TRP A 133 7.09 1.15 -17.02
N LEU A 134 6.11 0.90 -16.14
CA LEU A 134 6.20 1.21 -14.70
C LEU A 134 7.38 0.52 -14.01
N THR A 135 7.87 -0.61 -14.53
CA THR A 135 8.94 -1.38 -13.87
C THR A 135 10.34 -0.82 -14.11
N ASN A 136 10.48 0.10 -15.07
CA ASN A 136 11.78 0.61 -15.51
C ASN A 136 11.86 2.15 -15.47
N HIS A 137 10.84 2.81 -14.90
CA HIS A 137 10.76 4.27 -14.87
C HIS A 137 10.40 4.73 -13.46
N THR A 138 10.98 5.86 -13.09
CA THR A 138 10.60 6.63 -11.91
C THR A 138 9.52 7.62 -12.32
N LEU A 139 8.54 7.87 -11.44
CA LEU A 139 7.53 8.91 -11.67
C LEU A 139 8.11 10.26 -11.26
N ASP A 140 7.92 11.26 -12.10
CA ASP A 140 8.53 12.58 -11.90
C ASP A 140 7.73 13.47 -10.94
N ASN A 141 6.42 13.23 -10.80
CA ASN A 141 5.54 14.05 -9.97
C ASN A 141 5.21 13.35 -8.65
N THR A 142 4.05 12.71 -8.58
CA THR A 142 3.57 12.09 -7.34
C THR A 142 3.16 10.65 -7.59
N PRO A 143 3.43 9.74 -6.64
CA PRO A 143 3.06 8.34 -6.80
C PRO A 143 1.56 8.08 -6.56
N HIS A 144 0.67 9.09 -6.56
CA HIS A 144 -0.75 8.90 -6.25
C HIS A 144 -1.57 8.64 -7.52
N PHE A 145 -2.38 7.59 -7.49
CA PHE A 145 -3.18 7.15 -8.62
C PHE A 145 -4.63 6.94 -8.23
N VAL A 146 -5.52 7.24 -9.16
CA VAL A 146 -6.84 6.61 -9.20
C VAL A 146 -6.74 5.30 -9.98
N TYR A 147 -7.46 4.27 -9.54
CA TYR A 147 -7.50 2.99 -10.25
C TYR A 147 -8.87 2.33 -10.23
N ARG A 148 -9.01 1.31 -11.09
CA ARG A 148 -10.09 0.33 -11.06
C ARG A 148 -9.54 -1.08 -11.30
N THR A 149 -10.19 -2.05 -10.70
CA THR A 149 -9.90 -3.47 -10.91
C THR A 149 -10.97 -4.12 -11.77
N GLY A 150 -10.59 -5.23 -12.43
CA GLY A 150 -11.50 -6.10 -13.17
C GLY A 150 -11.61 -7.48 -12.53
N ALA A 151 -11.93 -8.49 -13.34
CA ALA A 151 -11.97 -9.89 -12.91
C ALA A 151 -10.65 -10.30 -12.23
N GLY A 152 -10.74 -11.09 -11.16
CA GLY A 152 -9.59 -11.58 -10.41
C GLY A 152 -8.79 -10.47 -9.69
N ASN A 153 -9.39 -9.31 -9.42
CA ASN A 153 -8.78 -8.17 -8.74
C ASN A 153 -7.52 -7.61 -9.45
N ARG A 154 -7.40 -7.81 -10.77
CA ARG A 154 -6.31 -7.23 -11.57
C ARG A 154 -6.61 -5.76 -11.88
N VAL A 155 -5.60 -4.90 -11.81
CA VAL A 155 -5.74 -3.49 -12.21
C VAL A 155 -5.97 -3.43 -13.72
N THR A 156 -7.07 -2.81 -14.15
CA THR A 156 -7.43 -2.66 -15.58
C THR A 156 -7.34 -1.23 -16.07
N ALA A 157 -7.33 -0.25 -15.16
CA ALA A 157 -6.93 1.11 -15.47
C ALA A 157 -6.34 1.76 -14.22
N MET A 158 -5.30 2.56 -14.42
CA MET A 158 -4.75 3.45 -13.39
C MET A 158 -4.31 4.75 -14.04
N ARG A 159 -4.51 5.87 -13.34
CA ARG A 159 -4.13 7.20 -13.80
C ARG A 159 -3.49 7.97 -12.65
N GLU A 160 -2.28 8.46 -12.87
CA GLU A 160 -1.58 9.37 -11.95
C GLU A 160 -2.39 10.66 -11.81
N ILE A 161 -2.50 11.13 -10.58
CA ILE A 161 -3.30 12.29 -10.22
C ILE A 161 -2.39 13.52 -10.23
N TYR A 162 -2.85 14.56 -10.91
CA TYR A 162 -2.24 15.88 -10.83
C TYR A 162 -3.07 16.72 -9.87
N HIS A 163 -2.40 17.27 -8.86
CA HIS A 163 -2.89 18.41 -8.10
C HIS A 163 -2.04 19.61 -8.51
N PRO A 164 -2.65 20.71 -8.97
CA PRO A 164 -1.95 21.90 -9.45
C PRO A 164 -0.83 22.38 -8.55
#